data_AF-A0A965LYL0-F1
#
_entry.id   AF-A0A965LYL0-F1
#
_cell.length_a   1.000
_cell.length_b   1.000
_cell.length_c   1.000
_cell.angle_alpha   90.00
_cell.angle_beta   90.00
_cell.angle_gamma   90.00
#
_symmetry.space_group_name_H-M   'P 1'
#
loop_
_entity.id
_entity.type
_entity.pdbx_description
1 polymer ?
#
loop_
_entity_poly.entity_id
_entity_poly.type
_entity_poly.pdbx_seq_one_letter_code
_entity_poly.pdbx_strand_id
1 'polypeptide(L)'
;MNIRNFSRFALLLLAASATQCAIPRGIFGKHEGPMLRMIAYGPELNLAYPARPTDINIPWEPEWAVRVRNKSSTMATLGEDMD
;
A
#
# COMPACT_ATOMS: atom_id res chain seq x y z
N MET A 1 30.12 -4.42 -16.03
CA MET A 1 29.09 -4.02 -15.05
C MET A 1 28.07 -5.15 -14.97
N ASN A 2 28.18 -6.04 -13.99
CA ASN A 2 27.42 -7.31 -13.95
C ASN A 2 26.16 -7.13 -13.08
N ILE A 3 24.97 -7.21 -13.70
CA ILE A 3 23.65 -6.93 -13.11
C ILE A 3 23.16 -8.03 -12.12
N ARG A 4 24.02 -8.98 -11.73
CA ARG A 4 23.61 -10.21 -11.04
C ARG A 4 23.42 -10.13 -9.51
N ASN A 5 23.34 -8.95 -8.91
CA ASN A 5 23.07 -8.80 -7.47
C ASN A 5 21.98 -7.75 -7.21
N PHE A 6 20.80 -7.93 -7.80
CA PHE A 6 19.60 -7.34 -7.21
C PHE A 6 19.26 -8.16 -5.98
N SER A 7 19.53 -7.60 -4.79
CA SER A 7 18.98 -8.09 -3.53
C SER A 7 17.51 -8.47 -3.74
N ARG A 8 17.17 -9.75 -3.56
CA ARG A 8 15.83 -10.29 -3.80
C ARG A 8 14.84 -9.76 -2.76
N PHE A 9 14.41 -8.50 -2.92
CA PHE A 9 13.20 -8.02 -2.28
C PHE A 9 12.01 -8.72 -2.93
N ALA A 10 11.44 -9.71 -2.24
CA ALA A 10 10.20 -10.34 -2.70
C ALA A 10 9.02 -9.43 -2.34
N LEU A 11 8.49 -8.73 -3.34
CA LEU A 11 7.23 -8.01 -3.21
C LEU A 11 6.07 -8.95 -3.57
N LEU A 12 5.16 -9.18 -2.63
CA LEU A 12 3.92 -9.90 -2.87
C LEU A 12 2.76 -8.90 -2.90
N LEU A 13 1.96 -8.94 -3.97
CA LEU A 13 0.72 -8.19 -4.07
C LEU A 13 -0.44 -9.08 -3.64
N LEU A 14 -1.21 -8.61 -2.66
CA LEU A 14 -2.39 -9.30 -2.16
C LEU A 14 -3.68 -8.65 -2.70
N ALA A 15 -4.76 -9.41 -2.72
CA ALA A 15 -6.09 -8.87 -2.97
C ALA A 15 -6.49 -7.89 -1.86
N ALA A 16 -7.32 -6.90 -2.18
CA ALA A 16 -7.76 -5.88 -1.22
C ALA A 16 -8.51 -6.46 -0.01
N SER A 17 -9.17 -7.61 -0.17
CA SER A 17 -9.90 -8.31 0.89
C SER A 17 -9.05 -9.33 1.66
N ALA A 18 -7.76 -9.48 1.34
CA ALA A 18 -6.92 -10.48 1.96
C ALA A 18 -6.63 -10.09 3.42
N THR A 19 -7.06 -10.93 4.34
CA THR A 19 -6.79 -10.79 5.79
C THR A 19 -5.69 -11.74 6.26
N GLN A 20 -5.28 -12.69 5.42
CA GLN A 20 -4.23 -13.67 5.71
C GLN A 20 -3.25 -13.79 4.56
N CYS A 21 -1.96 -13.86 4.91
CA CYS A 21 -0.86 -14.04 3.97
C CYS A 21 0.09 -15.12 4.52
N ALA A 22 0.31 -16.20 3.77
CA ALA A 22 1.34 -17.17 4.09
C ALA A 22 2.66 -16.69 3.50
N ILE A 23 3.66 -16.40 4.34
CA ILE A 23 4.97 -15.98 3.86
C ILE A 23 5.83 -17.22 3.55
N PRO A 24 6.27 -17.42 2.29
CA PRO A 24 7.09 -18.57 1.95
C PRO A 24 8.46 -18.55 2.65
N ARG A 25 8.80 -19.65 3.34
CA ARG A 25 10.07 -19.81 4.07
C ARG A 25 11.33 -19.55 3.21
N GLY A 26 11.26 -19.84 1.91
CA GLY A 26 12.38 -19.68 0.98
C GLY A 26 12.81 -18.24 0.71
N ILE A 27 12.00 -17.23 1.10
CA ILE A 27 12.31 -15.82 0.87
C ILE A 27 13.33 -15.28 1.88
N PHE A 28 13.30 -15.77 3.12
CA PHE A 28 14.18 -15.30 4.20
C PHE A 28 15.40 -16.18 4.46
N GLY A 29 15.60 -17.24 3.69
CA GLY A 29 16.81 -18.07 3.75
C GLY A 29 17.17 -18.53 5.18
N LYS A 30 18.45 -18.39 5.56
CA LYS A 30 18.96 -18.65 6.92
C LYS A 30 19.14 -17.35 7.73
N HIS A 31 18.46 -16.26 7.34
CA HIS A 31 18.64 -14.98 8.01
C HIS A 31 17.91 -14.96 9.35
N GLU A 32 18.63 -14.58 10.40
CA GLU A 32 18.07 -14.35 11.73
C GLU A 32 17.38 -12.98 11.76
N GLY A 33 16.18 -12.89 12.36
CA GLY A 33 15.40 -11.66 12.47
C GLY A 33 14.85 -11.07 11.14
N PRO A 34 14.17 -11.85 10.27
CA PRO A 34 13.60 -11.28 9.05
C PRO A 34 12.54 -10.21 9.33
N MET A 35 12.70 -9.05 8.68
CA MET A 35 11.77 -7.92 8.79
C MET A 35 10.72 -7.98 7.69
N LEU A 36 9.44 -8.08 8.07
CA LEU A 36 8.29 -7.87 7.20
C LEU A 36 7.87 -6.40 7.24
N ARG A 37 7.71 -5.80 6.06
CA ARG A 37 7.01 -4.51 5.90
C ARG A 37 5.77 -4.74 5.04
N MET A 38 4.61 -4.49 5.62
CA MET A 38 3.33 -4.56 4.90
C MET A 38 2.77 -3.15 4.70
N ILE A 39 2.28 -2.89 3.49
CA ILE A 39 1.63 -1.63 3.14
C ILE A 39 0.30 -1.95 2.48
N ALA A 40 -0.79 -1.46 3.07
CA ALA A 40 -2.12 -1.52 2.48
C ALA A 40 -2.47 -0.15 1.90
N TYR A 41 -2.84 -0.13 0.62
CA TYR A 41 -3.31 1.05 -0.08
C TYR A 41 -4.84 1.00 -0.15
N GLY A 42 -5.49 2.03 0.41
CA GLY A 42 -6.94 2.19 0.37
C GLY A 42 -7.41 2.94 -0.88
N PRO A 43 -8.73 3.16 -1.01
CA PRO A 43 -9.29 3.96 -2.09
C PRO A 43 -8.81 5.42 -2.02
N GLU A 44 -8.78 6.08 -3.17
CA GLU A 44 -8.55 7.52 -3.28
C GLU A 44 -9.90 8.25 -3.28
N LEU A 45 -10.02 9.29 -2.47
CA LEU A 45 -11.20 10.16 -2.44
C LEU A 45 -10.82 11.54 -2.99
N ASN A 46 -11.53 11.98 -4.03
CA ASN A 46 -11.36 13.30 -4.63
C ASN A 46 -12.59 14.15 -4.30
N LEU A 47 -12.38 15.24 -3.57
CA LEU A 47 -13.41 16.19 -3.14
C LEU A 47 -13.12 17.56 -3.72
N ALA A 48 -14.16 18.33 -3.98
CA ALA A 48 -14.06 19.73 -4.34
C ALA A 48 -15.31 20.47 -3.87
N TYR A 49 -15.15 21.73 -3.51
CA TYR A 49 -16.27 22.58 -3.10
C TYR A 49 -16.28 23.89 -3.91
N PRO A 50 -17.45 24.30 -4.43
CA PRO A 50 -18.72 23.55 -4.42
C PRO A 50 -18.64 22.25 -5.26
N ALA A 51 -19.50 21.28 -4.92
CA ALA A 51 -19.61 20.04 -5.68
C ALA A 51 -19.98 20.34 -7.14
N ARG A 52 -19.49 19.52 -8.07
CA ARG A 52 -19.73 19.74 -9.51
C ARG A 52 -21.24 19.74 -9.80
N PRO A 53 -21.79 20.80 -10.43
CA PRO A 53 -23.17 20.83 -10.89
C PRO A 53 -23.50 19.66 -11.82
N THR A 54 -24.72 19.15 -11.76
CA THR A 54 -25.21 18.12 -12.69
C THR A 54 -25.50 18.67 -14.08
N ASP A 55 -25.82 19.96 -14.17
CA ASP A 55 -26.01 20.68 -15.44
C ASP A 55 -24.66 21.12 -16.00
N ILE A 56 -24.33 20.64 -17.19
CA ILE A 56 -23.05 20.89 -17.88
C ILE A 56 -22.92 22.34 -18.37
N ASN A 57 -24.03 23.08 -18.45
CA ASN A 57 -24.02 24.47 -18.91
C ASN A 57 -23.63 25.46 -17.81
N ILE A 58 -23.58 25.01 -16.55
CA ILE A 58 -23.16 25.84 -15.43
C ILE A 58 -21.64 25.74 -15.32
N PRO A 59 -20.89 26.86 -15.48
CA PRO A 59 -19.45 26.85 -15.30
C PRO A 59 -19.11 26.45 -13.86
N TRP A 60 -18.20 25.49 -13.73
CA TRP A 60 -17.78 24.95 -12.44
C TRP A 60 -16.42 25.50 -12.03
N GLU A 61 -16.44 26.39 -11.03
CA GLU A 61 -15.24 27.01 -10.45
C GLU A 61 -15.11 26.60 -8.97
N PRO A 62 -14.37 25.51 -8.67
CA PRO A 62 -14.17 25.07 -7.30
C PRO A 62 -13.26 26.05 -6.54
N GLU A 63 -13.67 26.47 -5.35
CA GLU A 63 -12.85 27.26 -4.42
C GLU A 63 -11.65 26.44 -3.93
N TRP A 64 -11.88 25.14 -3.69
CA TRP A 64 -10.83 24.21 -3.32
C TRP A 64 -11.09 22.80 -3.87
N ALA A 65 -10.00 22.04 -3.98
CA ALA A 65 -10.02 20.62 -4.28
C ALA A 65 -9.05 19.87 -3.36
N VAL A 66 -9.45 18.69 -2.89
CA VAL A 66 -8.68 17.83 -1.97
C VAL A 66 -8.64 16.42 -2.54
N ARG A 67 -7.44 15.84 -2.59
CA ARG A 67 -7.21 14.43 -2.92
C ARG A 67 -6.70 13.68 -1.70
N VAL A 68 -7.52 12.81 -1.15
CA VAL A 68 -7.21 11.99 0.03
C VAL A 68 -6.77 10.60 -0.40
N ARG A 69 -5.59 10.17 0.07
CA ARG A 69 -5.04 8.84 -0.19
C ARG A 69 -4.80 8.12 1.12
N ASN A 70 -5.51 7.02 1.33
CA ASN A 70 -5.35 6.22 2.54
C ASN A 70 -4.24 5.20 2.37
N LYS A 71 -3.34 5.15 3.34
CA LYS A 71 -2.26 4.17 3.42
C LYS A 71 -2.13 3.70 4.86
N SER A 72 -2.15 2.39 5.07
CA SER A 72 -1.76 1.78 6.34
C SER A 72 -0.43 1.06 6.14
N SER A 73 0.47 1.16 7.11
CA SER A 73 1.75 0.46 7.07
C SER A 73 2.09 -0.14 8.42
N THR A 74 2.53 -1.40 8.40
CA THR A 74 3.02 -2.10 9.59
C THR A 74 4.39 -2.73 9.29
N MET A 75 5.20 -2.86 10.33
CA MET A 75 6.48 -3.55 10.31
C MET A 75 6.49 -4.57 11.43
N ALA A 76 6.95 -5.79 11.14
CA ALA A 76 7.05 -6.87 12.12
C ALA A 76 8.34 -7.66 11.90
N THR A 77 8.97 -8.07 12.99
CA THR A 77 9.96 -9.14 13.01
C THR A 77 9.24 -10.47 12.88
N LEU A 78 9.65 -11.32 11.94
CA LEU A 78 9.06 -12.64 11.75
C LEU A 78 9.86 -13.68 12.54
N GLY A 79 9.17 -14.52 13.32
CA GLY A 79 9.79 -15.58 14.12
C GLY A 79 10.07 -15.22 15.58
N GLU A 80 9.65 -14.03 16.04
CA GLU A 80 9.48 -13.75 17.46
C GLU A 80 8.03 -14.08 17.84
N ASP A 81 7.84 -14.87 18.91
CA ASP A 81 6.52 -15.21 19.43
C ASP A 81 5.85 -13.91 19.93
N MET A 82 4.78 -13.48 19.26
CA MET A 82 3.93 -12.38 19.72
C MET A 82 2.97 -12.94 20.79
N ASP A 83 3.43 -12.99 22.05
CA ASP A 83 2.56 -13.23 23.21
C ASP A 83 1.58 -12.06 23.44
#